data_AF-A0A0R3SI73-F1
#
_entry.id   AF-A0A0R3SI73-F1
#
_cell.length_a   1.000
_cell.length_b   1.000
_cell.length_c   1.000
_cell.angle_alpha   90.00
_cell.angle_beta   90.00
_cell.angle_gamma   90.00
#
_symmetry.space_group_name_H-M   'P 1'
#
loop_
_entity.id
_entity.type
_entity.pdbx_description
1 polymer ?
#
loop_
_entity_poly.entity_id
_entity_poly.type
_entity_poly.pdbx_seq_one_letter_code
_entity_poly.pdbx_strand_id
1 'polypeptide(L)'
;MVLTKDTIDRNRSISPRKVYAAPTYILTPSDLSVQSVSSATISTSCDRISNPGEVEGSPELFMYFENVRFIGISGKRKCGKDYFAAHLRKEIMDRLGETAAIIHISEPIKRAFAEKQNLDLEELMSSSEYKEKFRRHMVRWGEAQRRKDPTLFCRKALEYLMQDSPFKPTYVIIADCRRPSDLEFFSSFNGEIPLLHLRISASPATRRSRGWIFFRGIDDAETECALDETPFDILVINESERTFKLSIDVAIRAISGKPLRRIMTL
;
A
#
# COMPACT_ATOMS: atom_id res chain seq x y z
N MET A 1 36.01 -20.87 -36.72
CA MET A 1 37.12 -20.33 -37.55
C MET A 1 36.50 -19.29 -38.48
N VAL A 2 36.77 -18.00 -38.17
CA VAL A 2 36.85 -16.79 -39.02
C VAL A 2 35.91 -16.72 -40.26
N LEU A 3 34.80 -15.99 -40.19
CA LEU A 3 34.57 -14.59 -40.65
C LEU A 3 34.81 -14.34 -42.15
N THR A 4 33.75 -13.93 -42.85
CA THR A 4 33.82 -12.88 -43.89
C THR A 4 32.58 -11.98 -43.83
N LYS A 5 32.86 -10.68 -43.72
CA LYS A 5 31.93 -9.55 -43.84
C LYS A 5 31.76 -9.19 -45.31
N ASP A 6 30.57 -8.72 -45.69
CA ASP A 6 30.38 -7.61 -46.64
C ASP A 6 29.01 -6.97 -46.35
N THR A 7 28.94 -5.77 -45.77
CA THR A 7 28.91 -4.44 -46.41
C THR A 7 27.60 -4.17 -47.18
N ILE A 8 26.72 -3.33 -46.61
CA ILE A 8 25.99 -2.24 -47.29
C ILE A 8 25.44 -1.30 -46.21
N ASP A 9 25.92 -0.06 -46.27
CA ASP A 9 25.44 1.13 -45.58
C ASP A 9 24.58 1.93 -46.57
N ARG A 10 23.46 2.52 -46.13
CA ARG A 10 22.82 3.71 -46.70
C ARG A 10 21.63 4.20 -45.85
N ASN A 11 21.96 5.18 -45.00
CA ASN A 11 21.17 6.34 -44.62
C ASN A 11 19.80 6.54 -45.30
N ARG A 12 18.73 6.68 -44.49
CA ARG A 12 17.67 7.67 -44.70
C ARG A 12 17.18 8.27 -43.39
N SER A 13 17.59 9.52 -43.20
CA SER A 13 17.05 10.55 -42.31
C SER A 13 15.57 10.84 -42.60
N ILE A 14 14.71 10.82 -41.57
CA ILE A 14 13.41 11.51 -41.57
C ILE A 14 13.24 12.26 -40.24
N SER A 15 12.94 13.54 -40.37
CA SER A 15 12.81 14.62 -39.39
C SER A 15 11.68 14.45 -38.35
N PRO A 16 11.76 15.16 -37.20
CA PRO A 16 10.76 15.10 -36.13
C PRO A 16 9.56 16.01 -36.43
N ARG A 17 8.33 15.58 -36.10
CA ARG A 17 7.15 16.46 -36.14
C ARG A 17 6.32 16.39 -34.85
N LYS A 18 6.24 17.58 -34.24
CA LYS A 18 5.14 18.20 -33.49
C LYS A 18 4.76 17.63 -32.12
N VAL A 19 5.45 18.18 -31.12
CA VAL A 19 4.96 18.42 -29.77
C VAL A 19 3.82 19.44 -29.85
N TYR A 20 2.64 19.12 -29.31
CA TYR A 20 1.57 20.07 -29.07
C TYR A 20 1.79 20.72 -27.70
N ALA A 21 2.01 22.04 -27.69
CA ALA A 21 2.10 22.83 -26.47
C ALA A 21 0.69 23.15 -25.95
N ALA A 22 0.47 22.90 -24.65
CA ALA A 22 -0.71 23.36 -23.92
C ALA A 22 -0.56 24.86 -23.58
N PRO A 23 -1.65 25.66 -23.61
CA PRO A 23 -1.57 27.10 -23.40
C PRO A 23 -1.35 27.45 -21.92
N THR A 24 -0.28 28.21 -21.68
CA THR A 24 0.04 28.89 -20.43
C THR A 24 -0.92 30.07 -20.24
N TYR A 25 -1.75 30.05 -19.19
CA TYR A 25 -2.52 31.22 -18.77
C TYR A 25 -1.70 32.04 -17.77
N ILE A 26 -1.23 33.20 -18.24
CA ILE A 26 -0.62 34.25 -17.43
C ILE A 26 -1.78 35.12 -16.89
N LEU A 27 -1.93 35.19 -15.56
CA LEU A 27 -2.81 36.16 -14.91
C LEU A 27 -1.98 37.40 -14.57
N THR A 28 -2.37 38.54 -15.12
CA THR A 28 -1.84 39.88 -14.81
C THR A 28 -2.60 40.51 -13.64
N PRO A 29 -1.93 41.27 -12.75
CA PRO A 29 -2.57 41.93 -11.63
C PRO A 29 -3.07 43.33 -12.03
N SER A 30 -4.37 43.54 -11.95
CA SER A 30 -4.97 44.88 -11.99
C SER A 30 -6.30 44.85 -11.24
N ASP A 31 -6.28 45.40 -10.02
CA ASP A 31 -7.33 46.21 -9.39
C ASP A 31 -7.28 46.07 -7.87
N LEU A 32 -6.40 46.85 -7.23
CA LEU A 32 -6.44 47.13 -5.80
C LEU A 32 -6.61 48.64 -5.62
N SER A 33 -7.87 49.06 -5.51
CA SER A 33 -8.24 50.39 -5.03
C SER A 33 -8.10 50.44 -3.51
N VAL A 34 -7.29 51.40 -3.06
CA VAL A 34 -7.10 51.82 -1.67
C VAL A 34 -8.37 52.47 -1.13
N GLN A 35 -8.91 51.97 -0.01
CA GLN A 35 -9.58 52.80 1.00
C GLN A 35 -9.33 52.26 2.42
N SER A 36 -8.64 53.08 3.21
CA SER A 36 -8.56 53.15 4.67
C SER A 36 -9.95 53.45 5.28
N VAL A 37 -10.35 53.21 6.54
CA VAL A 37 -9.76 53.42 7.88
C VAL A 37 -10.68 52.68 8.89
N SER A 38 -10.14 52.06 9.95
CA SER A 38 -10.50 52.38 11.35
C SER A 38 -10.13 51.28 12.35
N SER A 39 -9.53 51.75 13.43
CA SER A 39 -9.02 51.05 14.58
C SER A 39 -10.14 50.66 15.55
N ALA A 40 -10.12 49.44 16.08
CA ALA A 40 -10.68 49.15 17.40
C ALA A 40 -10.15 47.83 17.97
N THR A 41 -9.38 47.97 19.06
CA THR A 41 -9.32 47.12 20.25
C THR A 41 -8.93 45.65 20.11
N ILE A 42 -7.67 45.38 20.47
CA ILE A 42 -7.14 44.07 20.84
C ILE A 42 -7.89 43.59 22.10
N SER A 43 -8.72 42.57 21.95
CA SER A 43 -9.25 41.78 23.07
C SER A 43 -8.67 40.38 22.97
N THR A 44 -7.83 40.07 23.95
CA THR A 44 -7.37 38.72 24.29
C THR A 44 -8.55 37.82 24.63
N SER A 45 -8.80 36.81 23.80
CA SER A 45 -9.38 35.55 24.25
C SER A 45 -8.66 34.38 23.57
N CYS A 46 -7.65 33.88 24.28
CA CYS A 46 -7.35 32.47 24.26
C CYS A 46 -8.61 31.70 24.67
N ASP A 47 -8.73 30.49 24.14
CA ASP A 47 -9.71 29.44 24.48
C ASP A 47 -10.78 29.19 23.42
N ARG A 48 -10.34 28.54 22.34
CA ARG A 48 -11.08 27.38 21.83
C ARG A 48 -10.19 26.16 21.95
N ILE A 49 -10.35 25.47 23.07
CA ILE A 49 -9.94 24.07 23.19
C ILE A 49 -10.86 23.30 22.25
N SER A 50 -10.35 22.97 21.07
CA SER A 50 -10.96 21.94 20.22
C SER A 50 -10.86 20.62 20.97
N ASN A 51 -11.99 19.93 21.12
CA ASN A 51 -12.09 18.62 21.73
C ASN A 51 -11.12 17.62 21.07
N PRO A 52 -10.31 16.86 21.82
CA PRO A 52 -9.48 15.79 21.26
C PRO A 52 -10.35 14.54 21.09
N GLY A 53 -11.12 14.45 20.01
CA GLY A 53 -11.99 13.28 19.83
C GLY A 53 -12.76 13.15 18.51
N GLU A 54 -12.84 14.18 17.68
CA GLU A 54 -13.54 14.09 16.40
C GLU A 54 -12.52 14.02 15.26
N VAL A 55 -12.27 12.81 14.78
CA VAL A 55 -11.48 12.55 13.57
C VAL A 55 -12.38 12.85 12.37
N GLU A 56 -12.36 14.10 11.92
CA GLU A 56 -12.83 14.46 10.57
C GLU A 56 -12.15 13.52 9.57
N GLY A 57 -12.93 12.64 8.94
CA GLY A 57 -12.44 11.64 7.97
C GLY A 57 -12.83 10.19 8.27
N SER A 58 -13.22 9.83 9.49
CA SER A 58 -13.67 8.45 9.74
C SER A 58 -15.02 8.10 9.09
N PRO A 59 -16.09 8.93 9.16
CA PRO A 59 -17.42 8.52 8.67
C PRO A 59 -17.49 8.43 7.14
N GLU A 60 -16.84 9.36 6.44
CA GLU A 60 -16.79 9.37 4.97
C GLU A 60 -16.06 8.14 4.43
N LEU A 61 -14.93 7.74 5.05
CA LEU A 61 -14.23 6.50 4.68
C LEU A 61 -15.13 5.28 4.85
N PHE A 62 -15.84 5.17 5.98
CA PHE A 62 -16.74 4.03 6.22
C PHE A 62 -17.84 3.95 5.18
N MET A 63 -18.48 5.08 4.83
CA MET A 63 -19.50 5.12 3.79
C MET A 63 -18.93 4.80 2.41
N TYR A 64 -17.78 5.38 2.06
CA TYR A 64 -17.15 5.14 0.76
C TYR A 64 -16.74 3.69 0.60
N PHE A 65 -16.19 3.05 1.63
CA PHE A 65 -15.74 1.65 1.58
C PHE A 65 -16.81 0.64 2.00
N GLU A 66 -18.06 1.06 2.18
CA GLU A 66 -19.17 0.15 2.39
C GLU A 66 -19.26 -0.86 1.25
N ASN A 67 -19.49 -2.14 1.55
CA ASN A 67 -19.52 -3.26 0.60
C ASN A 67 -18.18 -3.58 -0.10
N VAL A 68 -17.08 -2.90 0.25
CA VAL A 68 -15.75 -3.30 -0.20
C VAL A 68 -15.26 -4.47 0.64
N ARG A 69 -14.71 -5.49 -0.02
CA ARG A 69 -14.13 -6.64 0.66
C ARG A 69 -12.65 -6.43 0.89
N PHE A 70 -12.28 -6.29 2.17
CA PHE A 70 -10.89 -6.19 2.56
C PHE A 70 -10.23 -7.59 2.69
N ILE A 71 -8.98 -7.68 2.24
CA ILE A 71 -8.12 -8.88 2.33
C ILE A 71 -6.79 -8.45 2.96
N GLY A 72 -6.50 -8.92 4.16
CA GLY A 72 -5.26 -8.64 4.86
C GLY A 72 -4.17 -9.63 4.50
N ILE A 73 -2.99 -9.16 4.11
CA ILE A 73 -1.82 -10.01 3.85
C ILE A 73 -0.73 -9.69 4.87
N SER A 74 -0.27 -10.73 5.57
CA SER A 74 0.89 -10.64 6.45
C SER A 74 1.94 -11.70 6.11
N GLY A 75 3.19 -11.47 6.50
CA GLY A 75 4.27 -12.43 6.30
C GLY A 75 5.66 -11.83 6.47
N LYS A 76 6.62 -12.67 6.80
CA LYS A 76 8.01 -12.25 7.10
C LYS A 76 8.75 -11.75 5.86
N ARG A 77 9.81 -10.97 6.07
CA ARG A 77 10.69 -10.45 5.02
C ARG A 77 11.15 -11.56 4.07
N LYS A 78 11.09 -11.30 2.76
CA LYS A 78 11.43 -12.23 1.66
C LYS A 78 10.53 -13.48 1.55
N CYS A 79 9.36 -13.52 2.20
CA CYS A 79 8.37 -14.58 1.97
C CYS A 79 7.63 -14.45 0.63
N GLY A 80 7.70 -13.29 -0.04
CA GLY A 80 7.05 -13.03 -1.32
C GLY A 80 5.61 -12.49 -1.23
N LYS A 81 5.25 -11.83 -0.12
CA LYS A 81 3.92 -11.23 0.07
C LYS A 81 3.50 -10.26 -1.05
N ASP A 82 4.40 -9.39 -1.50
CA ASP A 82 4.10 -8.41 -2.56
C ASP A 82 3.89 -9.12 -3.91
N TYR A 83 4.67 -10.17 -4.18
CA TYR A 83 4.50 -11.03 -5.34
C TYR A 83 3.15 -11.76 -5.33
N PHE A 84 2.76 -12.30 -4.17
CA PHE A 84 1.46 -12.94 -4.00
C PHE A 84 0.29 -11.95 -4.13
N ALA A 85 0.38 -10.77 -3.52
CA ALA A 85 -0.64 -9.72 -3.62
C ALA A 85 -0.91 -9.32 -5.08
N ALA A 86 0.16 -9.12 -5.87
CA ALA A 86 0.06 -8.80 -7.29
C ALA A 86 -0.62 -9.90 -8.11
N HIS A 87 -0.28 -11.16 -7.86
CA HIS A 87 -0.94 -12.30 -8.52
C HIS A 87 -2.39 -12.46 -8.08
N LEU A 88 -2.67 -12.34 -6.79
CA LEU A 88 -4.03 -12.43 -6.27
C LEU A 88 -4.94 -11.36 -6.90
N ARG A 89 -4.46 -10.11 -6.99
CA ARG A 89 -5.17 -9.03 -7.69
C ARG A 89 -5.50 -9.42 -9.14
N LYS A 90 -4.49 -9.90 -9.88
CA LYS A 90 -4.68 -10.32 -11.27
C LYS A 90 -5.73 -11.44 -11.36
N GLU A 91 -5.65 -12.44 -10.50
CA GLU A 91 -6.56 -13.58 -10.51
C GLU A 91 -8.01 -13.20 -10.12
N ILE A 92 -8.19 -12.23 -9.21
CA ILE A 92 -9.52 -11.66 -8.91
C ILE A 92 -10.09 -11.01 -10.19
N MET A 93 -9.30 -10.21 -10.88
CA MET A 93 -9.74 -9.52 -12.09
C MET A 93 -10.03 -10.51 -13.23
N ASP A 94 -9.13 -11.46 -13.47
CA ASP A 94 -9.20 -12.38 -14.61
C ASP A 94 -10.26 -13.49 -14.42
N ARG A 95 -10.43 -14.02 -13.20
CA ARG A 95 -11.30 -15.19 -12.95
C ARG A 95 -12.63 -14.85 -12.33
N LEU A 96 -12.72 -13.76 -11.57
CA LEU A 96 -13.97 -13.33 -10.94
C LEU A 96 -14.64 -12.19 -11.71
N GLY A 97 -13.91 -11.50 -12.60
CA GLY A 97 -14.44 -10.33 -13.32
C GLY A 97 -14.66 -9.13 -12.41
N GLU A 98 -13.96 -9.07 -11.27
CA GLU A 98 -14.15 -8.09 -10.21
C GLU A 98 -12.97 -7.12 -10.12
N THR A 99 -13.23 -5.91 -9.65
CA THR A 99 -12.18 -4.91 -9.48
C THR A 99 -11.43 -5.10 -8.17
N ALA A 100 -10.11 -4.95 -8.20
CA ALA A 100 -9.26 -5.09 -7.03
C ALA A 100 -8.14 -4.04 -7.01
N ALA A 101 -7.93 -3.44 -5.85
CA ALA A 101 -6.82 -2.53 -5.57
C ALA A 101 -5.86 -3.15 -4.54
N ILE A 102 -4.58 -2.80 -4.65
CA ILE A 102 -3.58 -3.14 -3.62
C ILE A 102 -3.20 -1.83 -2.93
N ILE A 103 -3.20 -1.84 -1.60
CA ILE A 103 -2.66 -0.76 -0.78
C ILE A 103 -1.51 -1.26 0.09
N HIS A 104 -0.63 -0.32 0.45
CA HIS A 104 0.47 -0.55 1.37
C HIS A 104 0.37 0.43 2.54
N ILE A 105 0.25 -0.07 3.76
CA ILE A 105 0.29 0.77 4.97
C ILE A 105 1.66 1.45 5.11
N SER A 106 2.72 0.84 4.57
CA SER A 106 4.04 1.46 4.55
C SER A 106 4.17 2.66 3.61
N GLU A 107 3.26 2.86 2.65
CA GLU A 107 3.31 4.01 1.75
C GLU A 107 3.01 5.33 2.48
N PRO A 108 1.90 5.49 3.22
CA PRO A 108 1.66 6.68 4.05
C PRO A 108 2.77 6.99 5.04
N ILE A 109 3.42 5.96 5.60
CA ILE A 109 4.57 6.16 6.48
C ILE A 109 5.72 6.83 5.71
N LYS A 110 6.04 6.35 4.50
CA LYS A 110 7.12 6.92 3.68
C LYS A 110 6.80 8.33 3.21
N ARG A 111 5.57 8.58 2.72
CA ARG A 111 5.14 9.91 2.26
C ARG A 111 5.28 10.94 3.38
N ALA A 112 4.68 10.66 4.54
CA ALA A 112 4.73 11.58 5.69
C ALA A 112 6.14 11.71 6.30
N PHE A 113 6.95 10.65 6.29
CA PHE A 113 8.33 10.72 6.77
C PHE A 113 9.22 11.54 5.83
N ALA A 114 9.08 11.38 4.52
CA ALA A 114 9.82 12.13 3.51
C ALA A 114 9.52 13.63 3.61
N GLU A 115 8.24 14.00 3.69
CA GLU A 115 7.81 15.38 3.87
C GLU A 115 8.41 16.00 5.14
N LYS A 116 8.29 15.31 6.28
CA LYS A 116 8.82 15.78 7.56
C LYS A 116 10.34 15.96 7.58
N GLN A 117 11.07 15.14 6.84
CA GLN A 117 12.54 15.14 6.82
C GLN A 117 13.10 15.84 5.58
N ASN A 118 12.24 16.42 4.74
CA ASN A 118 12.60 17.00 3.45
C ASN A 118 13.45 16.05 2.59
N LEU A 119 13.03 14.78 2.52
CA LEU A 119 13.70 13.73 1.73
C LEU A 119 13.01 13.57 0.38
N ASP A 120 13.77 13.09 -0.60
CA ASP A 120 13.22 12.62 -1.87
C ASP A 120 12.30 11.40 -1.65
N LEU A 121 11.02 11.58 -2.01
CA LEU A 121 10.01 10.53 -1.88
C LEU A 121 10.23 9.40 -2.88
N GLU A 122 10.59 9.70 -4.13
CA GLU A 122 10.77 8.67 -5.17
C GLU A 122 11.91 7.73 -4.78
N GLU A 123 13.02 8.29 -4.29
CA GLU A 123 14.14 7.47 -3.79
C GLU A 123 13.74 6.64 -2.56
N LEU A 124 12.93 7.18 -1.64
CA LEU A 124 12.48 6.47 -0.44
C LEU A 124 11.46 5.35 -0.76
N MET A 125 10.69 5.51 -1.83
CA MET A 125 9.75 4.50 -2.32
C MET A 125 10.45 3.34 -3.02
N SER A 126 11.64 3.58 -3.61
CA SER A 126 12.45 2.60 -4.34
C SER A 126 13.04 1.46 -3.47
N SER A 127 13.84 0.59 -4.08
CA SER A 127 14.58 -0.50 -3.42
C SER A 127 16.08 -0.18 -3.25
N SER A 128 16.43 1.09 -3.08
CA SER A 128 17.82 1.58 -3.00
C SER A 128 18.44 1.42 -1.61
N GLU A 129 19.78 1.49 -1.55
CA GLU A 129 20.52 1.61 -0.27
C GLU A 129 20.11 2.86 0.51
N TYR A 130 19.72 3.92 -0.21
CA TYR A 130 19.19 5.16 0.37
C TYR A 130 18.02 4.90 1.31
N LYS A 131 17.05 4.06 0.89
CA LYS A 131 15.93 3.66 1.75
C LYS A 131 16.38 2.90 2.99
N GLU A 132 17.32 1.98 2.86
CA GLU A 132 17.80 1.18 4.00
C GLU A 132 18.54 2.05 5.04
N LYS A 133 19.22 3.12 4.60
CA LYS A 133 19.82 4.13 5.50
C LYS A 133 18.79 4.77 6.43
N PHE A 134 17.61 5.10 5.92
CA PHE A 134 16.55 5.76 6.69
C PHE A 134 15.54 4.81 7.34
N ARG A 135 15.54 3.52 6.97
CA ARG A 135 14.57 2.52 7.43
C ARG A 135 14.40 2.52 8.94
N ARG A 136 15.49 2.50 9.70
CA ARG A 136 15.45 2.47 11.17
C ARG A 136 14.76 3.71 11.76
N HIS A 137 15.06 4.89 11.22
CA HIS A 137 14.45 6.14 11.68
C HIS A 137 12.98 6.22 11.29
N MET A 138 12.66 5.82 10.06
CA MET A 138 11.29 5.78 9.56
C MET A 138 10.41 4.82 10.37
N VAL A 139 10.89 3.61 10.67
CA VAL A 139 10.20 2.66 11.54
C VAL A 139 9.98 3.26 12.93
N ARG A 140 11.04 3.76 13.58
CA ARG A 140 10.93 4.37 14.91
C ARG A 140 9.94 5.53 14.95
N TRP A 141 9.95 6.38 13.93
CA TRP A 141 9.02 7.49 13.80
C TRP A 141 7.58 7.00 13.59
N GLY A 142 7.38 6.01 12.70
CA GLY A 142 6.09 5.39 12.44
C GLY A 142 5.49 4.76 13.69
N GLU A 143 6.28 3.99 14.47
CA GLU A 143 5.83 3.44 15.76
C GLU A 143 5.49 4.54 16.77
N ALA A 144 6.22 5.65 16.77
CA ALA A 144 5.88 6.79 17.62
C ALA A 144 4.55 7.46 17.22
N GLN A 145 4.18 7.46 15.93
CA GLN A 145 2.86 7.93 15.50
C GLN A 145 1.77 6.90 15.86
N ARG A 146 2.01 5.61 15.64
CA ARG A 146 1.06 4.52 15.97
C ARG A 146 0.72 4.45 17.44
N ARG A 147 1.67 4.76 18.34
CA ARG A 147 1.40 4.86 19.78
C ARG A 147 0.42 5.97 20.15
N LYS A 148 0.31 7.01 19.32
CA LYS A 148 -0.68 8.09 19.51
C LYS A 148 -2.01 7.73 18.87
N ASP A 149 -1.95 7.18 17.66
CA ASP A 149 -3.11 6.71 16.91
C ASP A 149 -2.73 5.45 16.11
N PRO A 150 -3.19 4.26 16.56
CA PRO A 150 -2.86 2.98 15.91
C PRO A 150 -3.33 2.87 14.46
N THR A 151 -4.36 3.65 14.11
CA THR A 151 -5.11 3.54 12.85
C THR A 151 -4.74 4.61 11.82
N LEU A 152 -3.90 5.59 12.21
CA LEU A 152 -3.49 6.73 11.39
C LEU A 152 -3.08 6.33 9.96
N PHE A 153 -2.16 5.37 9.83
CA PHE A 153 -1.63 4.99 8.51
C PHE A 153 -2.59 4.12 7.71
N CYS A 154 -3.52 3.41 8.37
CA CYS A 154 -4.55 2.66 7.69
C CYS A 154 -5.58 3.61 7.06
N ARG A 155 -6.02 4.65 7.79
CA ARG A 155 -6.89 5.71 7.25
C ARG A 155 -6.23 6.41 6.07
N LYS A 156 -4.97 6.82 6.21
CA LYS A 156 -4.22 7.47 5.11
C LYS A 156 -4.07 6.58 3.87
N ALA A 157 -3.90 5.28 4.03
CA ALA A 157 -3.83 4.37 2.89
C ALA A 157 -5.15 4.31 2.11
N LEU A 158 -6.29 4.39 2.81
CA LEU A 158 -7.62 4.46 2.19
C LEU A 158 -7.89 5.83 1.56
N GLU A 159 -7.49 6.93 2.22
CA GLU A 159 -7.57 8.29 1.67
C GLU A 159 -6.81 8.39 0.34
N TYR A 160 -5.58 7.87 0.28
CA TYR A 160 -4.80 7.85 -0.96
C TYR A 160 -5.46 6.98 -2.03
N LEU A 161 -6.00 5.81 -1.67
CA LEU A 161 -6.73 5.00 -2.62
C LEU A 161 -7.94 5.74 -3.21
N MET A 162 -8.70 6.47 -2.38
CA MET A 162 -9.84 7.27 -2.82
C MET A 162 -9.44 8.42 -3.76
N GLN A 163 -8.29 9.04 -3.51
CA GLN A 163 -7.77 10.16 -4.31
C GLN A 163 -7.15 9.69 -5.63
N ASP A 164 -6.38 8.59 -5.59
CA ASP A 164 -5.57 8.13 -6.71
C ASP A 164 -6.35 7.18 -7.64
N SER A 165 -7.45 6.56 -7.16
CA SER A 165 -8.23 5.59 -7.95
C SER A 165 -9.40 6.25 -8.69
N PRO A 166 -9.55 6.04 -10.00
CA PRO A 166 -10.67 6.59 -10.77
C PRO A 166 -12.01 5.90 -10.49
N PHE A 167 -12.00 4.74 -9.81
CA PHE A 167 -13.20 4.00 -9.42
C PHE A 167 -13.03 3.30 -8.08
N LYS A 168 -14.15 3.06 -7.39
CA LYS A 168 -14.22 2.28 -6.16
C LYS A 168 -14.01 0.78 -6.47
N PRO A 169 -13.01 0.11 -5.88
CA PRO A 169 -12.77 -1.30 -6.11
C PRO A 169 -13.73 -2.20 -5.32
N THR A 170 -14.08 -3.37 -5.84
CA THR A 170 -14.84 -4.40 -5.11
C THR A 170 -13.99 -5.02 -4.00
N TYR A 171 -12.68 -5.19 -4.24
CA TYR A 171 -11.72 -5.77 -3.31
C TYR A 171 -10.56 -4.83 -3.02
N VAL A 172 -10.15 -4.76 -1.74
CA VAL A 172 -8.92 -4.06 -1.34
C VAL A 172 -7.98 -5.05 -0.65
N ILE A 173 -6.79 -5.21 -1.23
CA ILE A 173 -5.74 -6.08 -0.72
C ILE A 173 -4.73 -5.22 0.05
N ILE A 174 -4.60 -5.46 1.36
CA ILE A 174 -3.62 -4.81 2.21
C ILE A 174 -2.34 -5.67 2.21
N ALA A 175 -1.33 -5.27 1.45
CA ALA A 175 -0.18 -6.12 1.12
C ALA A 175 0.86 -6.28 2.26
N ASP A 176 0.81 -5.42 3.27
CA ASP A 176 1.83 -5.33 4.31
C ASP A 176 1.29 -5.08 5.73
N CYS A 177 0.24 -5.82 6.13
CA CYS A 177 -0.20 -5.87 7.52
C CYS A 177 0.93 -6.34 8.44
N ARG A 178 1.18 -5.60 9.52
CA ARG A 178 2.27 -5.87 10.47
C ARG A 178 1.81 -5.85 11.93
N ARG A 179 0.64 -5.32 12.23
CA ARG A 179 0.12 -5.17 13.59
C ARG A 179 -1.29 -5.76 13.70
N PRO A 180 -1.68 -6.30 14.87
CA PRO A 180 -3.08 -6.66 15.13
C PRO A 180 -4.04 -5.49 14.87
N SER A 181 -3.64 -4.28 15.27
CA SER A 181 -4.43 -3.05 15.02
C SER A 181 -4.66 -2.76 13.54
N ASP A 182 -3.78 -3.20 12.64
CA ASP A 182 -4.01 -3.08 11.20
C ASP A 182 -5.22 -3.95 10.80
N LEU A 183 -5.23 -5.21 11.24
CA LEU A 183 -6.29 -6.18 10.96
C LEU A 183 -7.61 -5.76 11.60
N GLU A 184 -7.59 -5.32 12.86
CA GLU A 184 -8.77 -4.80 13.57
C GLU A 184 -9.39 -3.62 12.83
N PHE A 185 -8.57 -2.66 12.38
CA PHE A 185 -9.04 -1.50 11.63
C PHE A 185 -9.75 -1.91 10.34
N PHE A 186 -9.12 -2.72 9.49
CA PHE A 186 -9.77 -3.14 8.22
C PHE A 186 -10.95 -4.08 8.45
N SER A 187 -10.92 -4.89 9.51
CA SER A 187 -12.08 -5.71 9.89
C SER A 187 -13.29 -4.87 10.30
N SER A 188 -13.10 -3.64 10.80
CA SER A 188 -14.22 -2.79 11.22
C SER A 188 -15.08 -2.28 10.04
N PHE A 189 -14.58 -2.29 8.81
CA PHE A 189 -15.35 -1.94 7.60
C PHE A 189 -16.23 -3.10 7.12
N ASN A 190 -15.85 -4.31 7.52
CA ASN A 190 -16.39 -5.55 7.04
C ASN A 190 -17.56 -5.92 7.97
N GLY A 191 -18.78 -5.52 7.60
CA GLY A 191 -20.00 -5.74 8.40
C GLY A 191 -20.23 -7.21 8.77
N GLU A 192 -21.00 -7.95 7.98
CA GLU A 192 -21.25 -9.38 8.25
C GLU A 192 -20.18 -10.31 7.66
N ILE A 193 -19.41 -9.84 6.68
CA ILE A 193 -18.39 -10.64 5.99
C ILE A 193 -17.04 -10.31 6.63
N PRO A 194 -16.41 -11.23 7.39
CA PRO A 194 -15.15 -10.94 8.09
C PRO A 194 -14.01 -10.65 7.12
N LEU A 195 -13.01 -9.92 7.59
CA LEU A 195 -11.74 -9.72 6.89
C LEU A 195 -11.09 -11.07 6.57
N LEU A 196 -10.69 -11.30 5.32
CA LEU A 196 -9.92 -12.48 4.96
C LEU A 196 -8.42 -12.23 5.23
N HIS A 197 -7.85 -12.86 6.26
CA HIS A 197 -6.44 -12.77 6.61
C HIS A 197 -5.64 -13.92 5.99
N LEU A 198 -4.72 -13.56 5.08
CA LEU A 198 -3.80 -14.46 4.40
C LEU A 198 -2.40 -14.34 5.00
N ARG A 199 -1.87 -15.43 5.56
CA ARG A 199 -0.51 -15.50 6.10
C ARG A 199 0.43 -16.12 5.08
N ILE A 200 1.35 -15.33 4.54
CA ILE A 200 2.34 -15.78 3.57
C ILE A 200 3.54 -16.39 4.29
N SER A 201 3.84 -17.65 3.96
CA SER A 201 4.96 -18.40 4.50
C SER A 201 5.91 -18.85 3.40
N ALA A 202 7.20 -18.78 3.71
CA ALA A 202 8.26 -19.42 2.96
C ALA A 202 9.35 -19.83 3.95
N SER A 203 9.93 -21.00 3.73
CA SER A 203 10.94 -21.59 4.57
C SER A 203 12.19 -20.70 4.65
N PRO A 204 13.00 -20.82 5.72
CA PRO A 204 14.30 -20.15 5.78
C PRO A 204 15.18 -20.44 4.56
N ALA A 205 15.14 -21.66 4.02
CA ALA A 205 15.90 -22.03 2.83
C ALA A 205 15.43 -21.24 1.59
N THR A 206 14.12 -21.19 1.33
CA THR A 206 13.54 -20.43 0.23
C THR A 206 13.72 -18.93 0.40
N ARG A 207 13.65 -18.41 1.63
CA ARG A 207 13.94 -17.00 1.89
C ARG A 207 15.42 -16.69 1.59
N ARG A 208 16.35 -17.55 2.01
CA ARG A 208 17.80 -17.40 1.73
C ARG A 208 18.10 -17.42 0.23
N SER A 209 17.46 -18.29 -0.54
CA SER A 209 17.62 -18.30 -2.00
C SER A 209 17.12 -17.01 -2.67
N ARG A 210 16.25 -16.25 -1.99
CA ARG A 210 15.78 -14.90 -2.39
C ARG A 210 16.61 -13.76 -1.78
N GLY A 211 17.81 -14.07 -1.27
CA GLY A 211 18.73 -13.12 -0.67
C GLY A 211 18.35 -12.69 0.75
N TRP A 212 17.59 -13.50 1.49
CA TRP A 212 17.36 -13.25 2.92
C TRP A 212 18.59 -13.66 3.73
N ILE A 213 19.10 -12.72 4.51
CA ILE A 213 20.09 -12.96 5.56
C ILE A 213 19.47 -12.42 6.84
N PHE A 214 19.44 -13.24 7.88
CA PHE A 214 18.90 -12.82 9.18
C PHE A 214 19.68 -11.63 9.71
N PHE A 215 18.97 -10.59 10.14
CA PHE A 215 19.56 -9.41 10.73
C PHE A 215 18.84 -9.09 12.05
N ARG A 216 19.62 -9.12 13.14
CA ARG A 216 19.14 -8.80 14.49
C ARG A 216 18.72 -7.33 14.58
N GLY A 217 17.60 -7.06 15.23
CA GLY A 217 16.93 -5.77 15.25
C GLY A 217 16.06 -5.48 14.02
N ILE A 218 15.96 -6.41 13.06
CA ILE A 218 15.05 -6.30 11.91
C ILE A 218 14.13 -7.52 11.85
N ASP A 219 14.70 -8.72 11.68
CA ASP A 219 13.92 -9.95 11.47
C ASP A 219 13.34 -10.54 12.77
N ASP A 220 13.80 -10.06 13.93
CA ASP A 220 13.30 -10.34 15.28
C ASP A 220 12.60 -9.11 15.91
N ALA A 221 12.47 -8.01 15.15
CA ALA A 221 11.77 -6.83 15.60
C ALA A 221 10.25 -7.01 15.49
N GLU A 222 9.50 -6.25 16.28
CA GLU A 222 8.03 -6.24 16.28
C GLU A 222 7.45 -6.02 14.87
N THR A 223 8.10 -5.21 14.01
CA THR A 223 7.71 -5.02 12.59
C THR A 223 7.60 -6.29 11.77
N GLU A 224 8.28 -7.36 12.16
CA GLU A 224 8.28 -8.65 11.48
C GLU A 224 7.57 -9.77 12.27
N CYS A 225 7.51 -9.65 13.61
CA CYS A 225 7.03 -10.72 14.49
C CYS A 225 5.68 -10.47 15.17
N ALA A 226 5.12 -9.25 15.14
CA ALA A 226 3.90 -8.94 15.89
C ALA A 226 2.64 -9.70 15.46
N LEU A 227 2.68 -10.38 14.30
CA LEU A 227 1.59 -11.23 13.80
C LEU A 227 1.98 -12.72 13.77
N ASP A 228 3.01 -13.13 14.52
CA ASP A 228 3.45 -14.54 14.55
C ASP A 228 2.42 -15.45 15.24
N GLU A 229 1.79 -14.97 16.32
CA GLU A 229 0.76 -15.71 17.08
C GLU A 229 -0.68 -15.30 16.70
N THR A 230 -0.84 -14.40 15.72
CA THR A 230 -2.17 -13.92 15.32
C THR A 230 -2.86 -14.95 14.41
N PRO A 231 -4.13 -15.30 14.68
CA PRO A 231 -4.90 -16.17 13.81
C PRO A 231 -4.99 -15.65 12.36
N PHE A 232 -5.02 -16.57 11.41
CA PHE A 232 -5.21 -16.30 9.99
C PHE A 232 -6.15 -17.33 9.39
N ASP A 233 -6.87 -16.96 8.34
CA ASP A 233 -7.83 -17.85 7.69
C ASP A 233 -7.15 -18.83 6.74
N ILE A 234 -6.10 -18.37 6.05
CA ILE A 234 -5.39 -19.17 5.04
C ILE A 234 -3.89 -19.01 5.21
N LEU A 235 -3.19 -20.14 5.35
CA LEU A 235 -1.75 -20.21 5.18
C LEU A 235 -1.41 -20.34 3.69
N VAL A 236 -0.71 -19.34 3.16
CA VAL A 236 -0.19 -19.35 1.80
C VAL A 236 1.24 -19.85 1.80
N ILE A 237 1.49 -20.94 1.08
CA ILE A 237 2.81 -21.57 1.01
C ILE A 237 3.49 -21.14 -0.29
N ASN A 238 4.55 -20.33 -0.17
CA ASN A 238 5.32 -19.81 -1.29
C ASN A 238 6.73 -20.45 -1.33
N GLU A 239 6.78 -21.76 -1.52
CA GLU A 239 8.03 -22.53 -1.62
C GLU A 239 8.46 -22.77 -3.08
N SER A 240 7.51 -23.06 -3.95
CA SER A 240 7.73 -23.39 -5.35
C SER A 240 6.56 -22.89 -6.19
N GLU A 241 6.70 -22.90 -7.51
CA GLU A 241 5.60 -22.54 -8.43
C GLU A 241 4.34 -23.37 -8.15
N ARG A 242 4.50 -24.68 -7.86
CA ARG A 242 3.39 -25.57 -7.55
C ARG A 242 2.67 -25.16 -6.27
N THR A 243 3.38 -24.93 -5.17
CA THR A 243 2.74 -24.55 -3.89
C THR A 243 2.15 -23.15 -3.94
N PHE A 244 2.80 -22.24 -4.68
CA PHE A 244 2.29 -20.91 -4.95
C PHE A 244 0.95 -20.97 -5.70
N LYS A 245 0.87 -21.71 -6.81
CA LYS A 245 -0.35 -21.86 -7.60
C LYS A 245 -1.50 -22.47 -6.79
N LEU A 246 -1.21 -23.54 -6.03
CA LEU A 246 -2.22 -24.14 -5.14
C LEU A 246 -2.73 -23.14 -4.10
N SER A 247 -1.83 -22.33 -3.52
CA SER A 247 -2.23 -21.31 -2.54
C SER A 247 -3.08 -20.20 -3.15
N ILE A 248 -2.78 -19.77 -4.38
CA ILE A 248 -3.61 -18.83 -5.14
C ILE A 248 -5.01 -19.41 -5.38
N ASP A 249 -5.09 -20.66 -5.82
CA ASP A 249 -6.38 -21.32 -6.07
C ASP A 249 -7.24 -21.45 -4.80
N VAL A 250 -6.62 -21.74 -3.66
CA VAL A 250 -7.30 -21.76 -2.35
C VAL A 250 -7.81 -20.37 -1.98
N ALA A 251 -6.98 -19.33 -2.13
CA ALA A 251 -7.38 -17.95 -1.84
C ALA A 251 -8.54 -17.48 -2.74
N ILE A 252 -8.45 -17.70 -4.05
CA ILE A 252 -9.52 -17.33 -5.00
C ILE A 252 -10.82 -18.08 -4.69
N ARG A 253 -10.73 -19.36 -4.31
CA ARG A 253 -11.90 -20.12 -3.90
C ARG A 253 -12.59 -19.49 -2.69
N ALA A 254 -11.82 -19.15 -1.65
CA ALA A 254 -12.34 -18.51 -0.45
C ALA A 254 -13.00 -17.15 -0.77
N ILE A 255 -12.34 -16.34 -1.60
CA ILE A 255 -12.86 -15.03 -2.06
C ILE A 255 -14.18 -15.19 -2.83
N SER A 256 -14.28 -16.20 -3.69
CA SER A 256 -15.48 -16.45 -4.51
C SER A 256 -16.70 -16.95 -3.73
N GLY A 257 -16.56 -17.30 -2.45
CA GLY A 257 -17.65 -17.86 -1.63
C GLY A 257 -18.13 -19.26 -2.06
N LYS A 258 -17.43 -19.95 -2.98
CA LYS A 258 -17.81 -21.28 -3.44
C LYS A 258 -17.38 -22.35 -2.42
N PRO A 259 -18.31 -23.17 -1.87
CA PRO A 259 -17.97 -24.17 -0.87
C PRO A 259 -16.96 -25.21 -1.39
N LEU A 260 -16.15 -25.76 -0.48
CA LEU A 260 -15.31 -26.93 -0.75
C LEU A 260 -16.24 -28.07 -1.18
N ARG A 261 -16.11 -28.54 -2.43
CA ARG A 261 -16.73 -29.81 -2.86
C ARG A 261 -16.15 -30.84 -1.91
N ARG A 262 -16.97 -31.37 -1.00
CA ARG A 262 -16.60 -32.55 -0.21
C ARG A 262 -16.10 -33.57 -1.22
N ILE A 263 -14.84 -33.95 -1.10
CA ILE A 263 -14.35 -35.14 -1.78
C ILE A 263 -15.16 -36.26 -1.13
N MET A 264 -16.14 -36.80 -1.87
CA MET A 264 -16.74 -38.07 -1.51
C MET A 264 -15.62 -39.08 -1.66
N THR A 265 -15.03 -39.46 -0.53
CA THR A 265 -14.28 -40.70 -0.44
C THR A 265 -15.30 -41.81 -0.74
N LEU A 266 -15.13 -42.46 -1.90
CA LEU A 266 -15.81 -43.72 -2.22
C LEU A 266 -15.31 -44.82 -1.29
#